data_AF-A0A4C1WIV0-F1
#
_entry.id   AF-A0A4C1WIV0-F1
#
_cell.length_a   1.000
_cell.length_b   1.000
_cell.length_c   1.000
_cell.angle_alpha   90.00
_cell.angle_beta   90.00
_cell.angle_gamma   90.00
#
_symmetry.space_group_name_H-M   'P 1'
#
loop_
_entity.id
_entity.type
_entity.pdbx_description
1 polymer ?
#
loop_
_entity_poly.entity_id
_entity_poly.type
_entity_poly.pdbx_seq_one_letter_code
_entity_poly.pdbx_strand_id
1 'polypeptide(L)'
;MHEQSLLRYHPLVGSQGEWHTCAKRDVVRTDYGAAVLDDHLYIVGGNSCSGSLDIVQRYSFASDRWEFATSMSTGLKSCTAGTAGDALVVVGEGRLEMFDVDEDRWSLDTDVPMTIYDEEYDYTYDFRSCFVVLW
;
A
#
# COMPACT_ATOMS: atom_id res chain seq x y z
N MET A 1 -5.94 -6.94 -22.51
CA MET A 1 -6.08 -5.83 -21.56
C MET A 1 -6.26 -6.45 -20.18
N HIS A 2 -5.41 -6.13 -19.21
CA HIS A 2 -5.63 -6.57 -17.83
C HIS A 2 -6.75 -5.70 -17.23
N GLU A 3 -7.88 -6.30 -16.89
CA GLU A 3 -8.95 -5.58 -16.18
C GLU A 3 -8.48 -5.24 -14.77
N GLN A 4 -8.51 -3.97 -14.40
CA GLN A 4 -8.09 -3.48 -13.09
C GLN A 4 -9.24 -3.41 -12.09
N SER A 5 -10.12 -4.40 -12.17
CA SER A 5 -11.28 -4.53 -11.30
C SER A 5 -10.83 -5.03 -9.93
N LEU A 6 -11.33 -4.40 -8.86
CA LEU A 6 -11.22 -4.98 -7.52
C LEU A 6 -12.18 -6.16 -7.43
N LEU A 7 -11.72 -7.30 -6.92
CA LEU A 7 -12.56 -8.47 -6.65
C LEU A 7 -12.67 -8.69 -5.15
N ARG A 8 -13.90 -8.87 -4.66
CA ARG A 8 -14.17 -9.18 -3.26
C ARG A 8 -14.70 -10.60 -3.13
N TYR A 9 -14.08 -11.41 -2.28
CA TYR A 9 -14.52 -12.77 -1.98
C TYR A 9 -15.43 -12.79 -0.75
N HIS A 10 -16.59 -13.43 -0.86
CA HIS A 10 -17.51 -13.71 0.25
C HIS A 10 -17.47 -15.20 0.58
N PRO A 11 -16.77 -15.63 1.65
CA PRO A 11 -16.54 -17.05 1.91
C PRO A 11 -17.78 -17.80 2.43
N LEU A 12 -18.76 -17.08 2.97
CA LEU A 12 -19.94 -17.67 3.62
C LEU A 12 -21.16 -17.80 2.69
N VAL A 13 -21.09 -17.24 1.48
CA VAL A 13 -22.19 -17.27 0.51
C VAL A 13 -22.00 -18.48 -0.43
N GLY A 14 -23.02 -19.32 -0.54
CA GLY A 14 -22.95 -20.55 -1.34
C GLY A 14 -22.09 -21.65 -0.68
N SER A 15 -21.90 -22.77 -1.37
CA SER A 15 -21.13 -23.92 -0.86
C SER A 15 -19.62 -23.81 -1.10
N GLN A 16 -19.15 -22.83 -1.89
CA GLN A 16 -17.73 -22.61 -2.21
C GLN A 16 -17.29 -21.14 -2.08
N GLY A 17 -18.13 -20.27 -1.51
CA GLY A 17 -17.94 -18.83 -1.54
C GLY A 17 -18.23 -18.22 -2.91
N GLU A 18 -18.42 -16.91 -2.95
CA GLU A 18 -18.72 -16.16 -4.17
C GLU A 18 -17.74 -14.99 -4.36
N TRP A 19 -17.42 -14.68 -5.62
CA TRP A 19 -16.63 -13.51 -6.00
C TRP A 19 -17.55 -12.41 -6.53
N HIS A 20 -17.33 -11.18 -6.07
CA HIS A 20 -18.03 -10.00 -6.55
C HIS A 20 -17.04 -9.04 -7.19
N THR A 21 -17.40 -8.54 -8.37
CA THR A 21 -16.67 -7.47 -9.03
C THR A 21 -17.08 -6.13 -8.42
N CYS A 22 -16.11 -5.39 -7.89
CA CYS A 22 -16.27 -4.04 -7.37
C CYS A 22 -15.86 -3.00 -8.41
N ALA A 23 -15.96 -1.72 -8.05
CA ALA A 23 -15.57 -0.61 -8.91
C ALA A 23 -14.15 -0.75 -9.47
N LYS A 24 -14.01 -0.36 -10.74
CA LYS A 24 -12.74 -0.37 -11.45
C LYS A 24 -11.89 0.82 -11.00
N ARG A 25 -10.57 0.61 -10.93
CA ARG A 25 -9.61 1.70 -10.69
C ARG A 25 -9.40 2.53 -11.95
N ASP A 26 -9.22 3.84 -11.75
CA ASP A 26 -8.93 4.77 -12.85
C ASP A 26 -7.48 4.65 -13.37
N VAL A 27 -6.54 4.23 -12.52
CA VAL A 27 -5.10 4.28 -12.82
C VAL A 27 -4.51 2.88 -12.93
N VAL A 28 -3.95 2.59 -14.11
CA VAL A 28 -3.33 1.30 -14.46
C VAL A 28 -1.92 1.19 -13.89
N ARG A 29 -1.71 0.28 -12.91
CA ARG A 29 -0.40 0.04 -12.28
C ARG A 29 -0.15 -1.39 -11.79
N THR A 30 1.13 -1.74 -11.62
CA THR A 30 1.66 -2.94 -10.92
C THR A 30 2.51 -2.52 -9.71
N ASP A 31 3.03 -3.47 -8.94
CA ASP A 31 4.06 -3.25 -7.89
C ASP A 31 3.74 -2.14 -6.87
N TYR A 32 2.45 -2.02 -6.53
CA TYR A 32 1.92 -1.06 -5.57
C TYR A 32 1.79 -1.70 -4.17
N GLY A 33 1.85 -0.87 -3.14
CA GLY A 33 1.49 -1.25 -1.78
C GLY A 33 -0.03 -1.19 -1.60
N ALA A 34 -0.57 -2.07 -0.76
CA ALA A 34 -1.99 -2.10 -0.42
C ALA A 34 -2.20 -2.37 1.06
N ALA A 35 -3.05 -1.60 1.72
CA ALA A 35 -3.45 -1.83 3.11
C ALA A 35 -4.88 -1.35 3.37
N VAL A 36 -5.53 -1.96 4.35
CA VAL A 36 -6.84 -1.49 4.84
C VAL A 36 -6.60 -0.68 6.10
N LEU A 37 -7.14 0.53 6.13
CA LEU A 37 -7.16 1.40 7.29
C LEU A 37 -8.56 2.01 7.38
N ASP A 38 -9.16 1.90 8.56
CA ASP A 38 -10.58 2.16 8.80
C ASP A 38 -11.49 1.45 7.76
N ASP A 39 -12.44 2.19 7.18
CA ASP A 39 -13.40 1.70 6.20
C ASP A 39 -12.90 1.83 4.73
N HIS A 40 -11.59 1.92 4.53
CA HIS A 40 -11.00 2.12 3.19
C HIS A 40 -9.86 1.15 2.88
N LEU A 41 -9.82 0.66 1.64
CA LEU A 41 -8.66 -0.01 1.07
C LEU A 41 -7.80 1.03 0.35
N TYR A 42 -6.58 1.24 0.81
CA TYR A 42 -5.60 2.11 0.18
C TYR A 42 -4.71 1.34 -0.78
N ILE A 43 -4.44 1.96 -1.92
CA ILE A 43 -3.42 1.54 -2.89
C ILE A 43 -2.47 2.71 -3.09
N VAL A 44 -1.20 2.48 -2.79
CA VAL A 44 -0.14 3.49 -2.76
C VAL A 44 0.95 3.16 -3.77
N GLY A 45 1.36 4.17 -4.52
CA GLY A 45 2.43 4.10 -5.49
C GLY A 45 2.17 3.08 -6.60
N GLY A 46 3.23 2.39 -7.02
CA GLY A 46 3.25 1.40 -8.07
C GLY A 46 4.03 1.83 -9.31
N ASN A 47 4.05 0.95 -10.31
CA ASN A 47 4.72 1.15 -11.57
C ASN A 47 3.71 1.22 -12.71
N SER A 48 3.89 2.19 -13.59
CA SER A 48 3.11 2.41 -14.81
C SER A 48 4.02 2.43 -16.04
N CYS A 49 3.44 2.55 -17.23
CA CYS A 49 4.22 2.72 -18.47
C CYS A 49 5.09 3.99 -18.45
N SER A 50 4.76 4.99 -17.62
CA SER A 50 5.52 6.22 -17.46
C SER A 50 6.52 6.19 -16.29
N GLY A 51 6.60 5.08 -15.55
CA GLY A 51 7.49 4.91 -14.40
C GLY A 51 6.76 4.82 -13.06
N SER A 52 7.52 5.05 -11.97
CA SER A 52 7.03 5.02 -10.59
C SER A 52 5.96 6.08 -10.35
N LEU A 53 4.92 5.72 -9.59
CA LEU A 53 3.80 6.59 -9.27
C LEU A 53 3.87 7.07 -7.82
N ASP A 54 3.51 8.33 -7.59
CA ASP A 54 3.28 8.94 -6.28
C ASP A 54 1.80 8.92 -5.88
N ILE A 55 0.96 8.36 -6.74
CA ILE A 55 -0.50 8.37 -6.63
C ILE A 55 -0.96 7.47 -5.50
N VAL A 56 -1.92 7.98 -4.74
CA VAL A 56 -2.64 7.25 -3.70
C VAL A 56 -4.11 7.20 -4.07
N GLN A 57 -4.69 6.01 -4.09
CA GLN A 57 -6.13 5.84 -4.26
C GLN A 57 -6.68 5.03 -3.10
N ARG A 58 -7.84 5.45 -2.58
CA ARG A 58 -8.58 4.71 -1.56
C ARG A 58 -9.91 4.24 -2.11
N TYR A 59 -10.32 3.04 -1.73
CA TYR A 59 -11.61 2.46 -2.08
C TYR A 59 -12.51 2.45 -0.86
N SER A 60 -13.68 3.08 -0.97
CA SER A 60 -14.72 3.02 0.06
C SER A 60 -15.58 1.78 -0.13
N PHE A 61 -15.58 0.89 0.86
CA PHE A 61 -16.43 -0.30 0.86
C PHE A 61 -17.93 0.04 0.92
N ALA A 62 -18.28 1.19 1.50
CA ALA A 62 -19.66 1.64 1.67
C ALA A 62 -20.27 2.14 0.35
N SER A 63 -19.51 2.92 -0.43
CA SER A 63 -20.01 3.49 -1.68
C SER A 63 -19.63 2.72 -2.94
N ASP A 64 -18.77 1.70 -2.84
CA ASP A 64 -18.18 0.97 -3.98
C ASP A 64 -17.54 1.94 -4.99
N ARG A 65 -16.62 2.77 -4.50
CA ARG A 65 -15.95 3.81 -5.31
C ARG A 65 -14.50 3.99 -4.92
N TRP A 66 -13.71 4.35 -5.92
CA TRP A 66 -12.34 4.81 -5.75
C TRP A 66 -12.29 6.33 -5.69
N GLU A 67 -11.43 6.84 -4.82
CA GLU A 67 -11.14 8.25 -4.66
C GLU A 67 -9.62 8.46 -4.61
N PHE A 68 -9.16 9.64 -5.01
CA PHE A 68 -7.77 10.04 -4.80
C PHE A 68 -7.61 10.57 -3.38
N ALA A 69 -6.54 10.15 -2.71
CA ALA A 69 -6.05 10.75 -1.46
C ALA A 69 -4.81 11.60 -1.77
N THR A 70 -4.28 12.31 -0.78
CA THR A 70 -3.07 13.12 -0.97
C THR A 70 -1.90 12.27 -1.46
N SER A 71 -1.24 12.71 -2.54
CA SER A 71 -0.11 12.00 -3.16
C SER A 71 1.13 11.99 -2.28
N MET A 72 1.97 10.96 -2.44
CA MET A 72 3.29 10.89 -1.81
C MET A 72 4.22 11.98 -2.34
N SER A 73 5.30 12.25 -1.62
CA SER A 73 6.29 13.26 -2.02
C SER A 73 7.12 12.84 -3.24
N THR A 74 7.24 11.53 -3.48
CA THR A 74 7.98 10.95 -4.60
C THR A 74 7.31 9.66 -5.04
N GLY A 75 7.39 9.35 -6.33
CA GLY A 75 6.84 8.11 -6.85
C GLY A 75 7.62 6.88 -6.37
N LEU A 76 6.90 5.91 -5.80
CA LEU A 76 7.46 4.65 -5.27
C LEU A 76 6.90 3.47 -6.05
N LYS A 77 7.78 2.55 -6.47
CA LYS A 77 7.41 1.23 -7.01
C LYS A 77 8.01 0.15 -6.13
N SER A 78 7.52 -1.08 -6.27
CA SER A 78 7.98 -2.23 -5.45
C SER A 78 7.88 -1.91 -3.95
N CYS A 79 6.82 -1.20 -3.57
CA CYS A 79 6.58 -0.79 -2.19
C CYS A 79 5.62 -1.76 -1.49
N THR A 80 5.71 -1.79 -0.17
CA THR A 80 4.78 -2.48 0.72
C THR A 80 4.07 -1.44 1.56
N ALA A 81 2.77 -1.65 1.80
CA ALA A 81 1.99 -0.81 2.69
C ALA A 81 1.47 -1.63 3.87
N GLY A 82 1.40 -1.01 5.04
CA GLY A 82 0.82 -1.56 6.27
C GLY A 82 0.22 -0.45 7.10
N THR A 83 -0.32 -0.78 8.27
CA THR A 83 -0.91 0.19 9.20
C THR A 83 -0.22 0.13 10.55
N ALA A 84 -0.13 1.29 11.22
CA ALA A 84 0.35 1.42 12.60
C ALA A 84 -0.47 2.48 13.33
N GLY A 85 -1.27 2.04 14.31
CA GLY A 85 -2.31 2.88 14.89
C GLY A 85 -3.23 3.41 13.79
N ASP A 86 -3.39 4.73 13.74
CA ASP A 86 -4.26 5.45 12.81
C ASP A 86 -3.51 5.96 11.55
N ALA A 87 -2.30 5.44 11.31
CA ALA A 87 -1.47 5.82 10.16
C ALA A 87 -1.24 4.66 9.19
N LEU A 88 -1.17 5.01 7.90
CA LEU A 88 -0.70 4.13 6.83
C LEU A 88 0.81 4.29 6.69
N VAL A 89 1.56 3.18 6.69
CA VAL A 89 3.01 3.18 6.55
C VAL A 89 3.39 2.52 5.23
N VAL A 90 4.22 3.20 4.44
CA VAL A 90 4.67 2.75 3.13
C VAL A 90 6.17 2.67 3.11
N VAL A 91 6.69 1.49 2.72
CA VAL A 91 8.13 1.22 2.68
C VAL A 91 8.51 0.70 1.31
N GLY A 92 9.56 1.24 0.71
CA GLY A 92 10.05 0.84 -0.59
C GLY A 92 11.27 1.64 -1.04
N GLU A 93 12.17 1.01 -1.79
CA GLU A 93 13.38 1.64 -2.37
C GLU A 93 14.23 2.45 -1.36
N GLY A 94 14.29 2.01 -0.09
CA GLY A 94 15.05 2.65 0.98
C GLY A 94 14.36 3.83 1.66
N ARG A 95 13.06 4.02 1.42
CA ARG A 95 12.24 5.08 2.00
C ARG A 95 11.16 4.51 2.88
N LEU A 96 10.79 5.28 3.90
CA LEU A 96 9.59 5.08 4.71
C LEU A 96 8.83 6.40 4.79
N GLU A 97 7.59 6.36 4.35
CA GLU A 97 6.64 7.47 4.44
C GLU A 97 5.43 7.00 5.26
N MET A 98 4.96 7.87 6.16
CA MET A 98 3.76 7.64 6.95
C MET A 98 2.67 8.62 6.50
N PHE A 99 1.44 8.14 6.39
CA PHE A 99 0.27 8.92 6.02
C PHE A 99 -0.73 8.93 7.17
N ASP A 100 -0.98 10.13 7.67
CA ASP A 100 -2.02 10.42 8.64
C ASP A 100 -3.35 10.56 7.89
N VAL A 101 -4.30 9.67 8.20
CA VAL A 101 -5.60 9.62 7.52
C VAL A 101 -6.51 10.77 7.94
N ASP A 102 -6.42 11.21 9.19
CA ASP A 102 -7.26 12.29 9.73
C ASP A 102 -6.84 13.65 9.14
N GLU A 103 -5.53 13.84 8.96
CA GLU A 103 -4.97 15.05 8.37
C GLU A 103 -4.83 14.99 6.84
N ASP A 104 -5.06 13.82 6.22
CA ASP A 104 -4.81 13.53 4.79
C ASP A 104 -3.41 14.02 4.36
N ARG A 105 -2.39 13.66 5.15
CA ARG A 105 -1.04 14.22 4.99
C ARG A 105 0.06 13.18 5.20
N TRP A 106 1.11 13.31 4.38
CA TRP A 106 2.34 12.52 4.51
C TRP A 106 3.36 13.20 5.45
N SER A 107 3.97 12.40 6.31
CA SER A 107 5.19 12.71 7.04
C SER A 107 6.32 11.78 6.58
N LEU A 108 7.44 12.37 6.17
CA LEU A 108 8.66 11.64 5.90
C LEU A 108 9.30 11.30 7.26
N ASP A 109 9.33 10.01 7.62
CA ASP A 109 9.74 9.66 8.98
C ASP A 109 11.25 9.38 9.08
N THR A 110 11.92 8.80 8.07
CA THR A 110 13.41 8.68 8.01
C THR A 110 13.89 7.99 6.72
N ASP A 111 15.15 8.25 6.31
CA ASP A 111 15.91 7.35 5.42
C ASP A 111 16.14 6.02 6.17
N VAL A 112 15.32 5.00 5.90
CA VAL A 112 15.48 3.70 6.55
C VAL A 112 16.84 3.14 6.15
N PRO A 113 17.72 2.74 7.09
CA PRO A 113 18.98 2.12 6.72
C PRO A 113 18.64 0.87 5.91
N MET A 114 19.03 0.85 4.64
CA MET A 114 18.82 -0.27 3.70
C MET A 114 19.38 -1.60 4.22
N THR A 115 20.18 -1.54 5.28
CA THR A 115 20.80 -2.67 5.91
C THR A 115 20.92 -2.43 7.41
N ILE A 116 20.41 -3.35 8.23
CA ILE A 116 20.71 -3.40 9.66
C ILE A 116 21.73 -4.52 9.87
N TYR A 117 22.86 -4.17 10.47
CA TYR A 117 23.81 -5.14 10.97
C TYR A 117 23.39 -5.52 12.40
N ASP A 118 23.20 -6.81 12.62
CA ASP A 118 22.93 -7.37 13.93
C ASP A 118 24.25 -7.89 14.51
N GLU A 119 24.78 -7.18 15.50
CA GLU A 119 26.04 -7.54 16.18
C GLU A 119 25.93 -8.84 16.97
N GLU A 120 24.74 -9.22 17.43
CA GLU A 120 24.52 -10.44 18.21
C GLU A 120 24.63 -11.69 17.34
N TYR A 121 24.24 -11.58 16.07
CA TYR A 121 24.25 -12.68 15.13
C TYR A 121 25.32 -12.57 14.02
N ASP A 122 26.06 -11.46 13.94
CA ASP A 122 26.98 -11.15 12.82
C ASP A 122 26.28 -11.31 11.46
N TYR A 123 25.03 -10.82 11.38
CA TYR A 123 24.17 -10.94 10.21
C TYR A 123 23.69 -9.59 9.72
N THR A 124 23.61 -9.48 8.41
CA THR A 124 23.25 -8.27 7.69
C THR A 124 21.87 -8.47 7.07
N TYR A 125 20.86 -7.78 7.59
CA TYR A 125 19.49 -7.84 7.08
C TYR A 125 19.31 -6.84 5.94
N ASP A 126 18.98 -7.34 4.74
CA ASP A 126 18.60 -6.51 3.58
C ASP A 126 17.09 -6.29 3.57
N PHE A 127 16.66 -5.03 3.70
CA PHE A 127 15.24 -4.65 3.70
C PHE A 127 14.52 -4.92 2.38
N ARG A 128 15.22 -5.30 1.31
CA ARG A 128 14.59 -5.75 0.05
C ARG A 128 13.68 -6.98 0.23
N SER A 129 13.75 -7.68 1.36
CA SER A 129 12.96 -8.89 1.64
C SER A 129 12.26 -8.90 3.02
N CYS A 130 12.15 -7.76 3.71
CA CYS A 130 11.68 -7.72 5.10
C CYS A 130 10.21 -7.30 5.23
N PHE A 131 9.50 -7.92 6.18
CA PHE A 131 8.23 -7.42 6.69
C PHE A 131 8.51 -6.41 7.80
N VAL A 132 7.95 -5.21 7.71
CA VAL A 132 8.01 -4.24 8.81
C VAL A 132 6.89 -4.59 9.78
N VAL A 133 7.24 -4.95 11.01
CA VAL A 133 6.29 -5.13 12.11
C VAL A 133 6.31 -3.87 12.93
N LEU A 134 5.21 -3.14 12.92
CA LEU A 134 5.00 -1.93 13.72
C LEU A 134 4.25 -2.35 14.98
N TRP A 135 4.82 -2.06 16.15
CA TRP A 135 4.24 -2.36 17.47
C TRP A 135 3.64 -1.12 18.09
#